data_AF-A0A5N4DY82-F1
#
_entry.id   AF-A0A5N4DY82-F1
#
_cell.length_a   1.000
_cell.length_b   1.000
_cell.length_c   1.000
_cell.angle_alpha   90.00
_cell.angle_beta   90.00
_cell.angle_gamma   90.00
#
_symmetry.space_group_name_H-M   'P 1'
#
loop_
_entity.id
_entity.type
_entity.pdbx_description
1 polymer ?
#
loop_
_entity_poly.entity_id
_entity_poly.type
_entity_poly.pdbx_seq_one_letter_code
_entity_poly.pdbx_strand_id
1 'polypeptide(L)'
;MPKLSGTGRNPEALTTVRRRSQGQILMPSIGYGSNKKTKHTLPSGFCKFLIHNVKELEVLLMCNKSYCAEIAHNVSSKNRKAIVERAAQLAIRVTSPNTRLHSEENE
;
A
#
# COMPACT_ATOMS: atom_id res chain seq x y z
N MET A 1 26.83 -21.16 -4.01
CA MET A 1 25.42 -21.50 -3.73
C MET A 1 24.52 -20.44 -4.33
N PRO A 2 23.48 -20.80 -5.10
CA PRO A 2 22.56 -19.80 -5.63
C PRO A 2 21.82 -19.13 -4.47
N LYS A 3 21.80 -17.79 -4.47
CA LYS A 3 21.07 -17.01 -3.47
C LYS A 3 19.57 -17.25 -3.66
N LEU A 4 18.93 -17.90 -2.70
CA LEU A 4 17.48 -18.10 -2.69
C LEU A 4 16.80 -16.73 -2.51
N SER A 5 15.97 -16.33 -3.48
CA SER A 5 15.12 -15.14 -3.37
C SER A 5 13.98 -15.39 -2.38
N GLY A 6 13.61 -14.42 -1.54
CA GLY A 6 12.48 -14.51 -0.60
C GLY A 6 11.09 -14.60 -1.24
N THR A 7 11.01 -14.72 -2.56
CA THR A 7 9.76 -14.91 -3.32
C THR A 7 9.26 -16.34 -3.17
N GLY A 8 8.00 -16.52 -2.75
CA GLY A 8 7.37 -17.83 -2.65
C GLY A 8 7.32 -18.54 -4.01
N ARG A 9 8.05 -19.63 -4.17
CA ARG A 9 7.99 -20.51 -5.35
C ARG A 9 7.26 -21.78 -4.99
N ASN A 10 6.55 -22.34 -5.96
CA ASN A 10 6.01 -23.68 -5.79
C ASN A 10 7.18 -24.67 -5.79
N PRO A 11 7.42 -25.41 -4.71
CA PRO A 11 8.57 -26.28 -4.61
C PRO A 11 8.45 -27.48 -5.56
N GLU A 12 9.61 -27.94 -6.02
CA GLU A 12 9.74 -29.02 -6.99
C GLU A 12 9.21 -30.36 -6.45
N ALA A 13 9.06 -31.33 -7.35
CA ALA A 13 8.62 -32.67 -7.03
C ALA A 13 9.55 -33.32 -5.97
N LEU A 14 9.00 -34.24 -5.17
CA LEU A 14 9.68 -34.96 -4.08
C LEU A 14 10.01 -34.15 -2.81
N THR A 15 9.85 -32.83 -2.81
CA THR A 15 10.18 -32.00 -1.63
C THR A 15 9.20 -32.19 -0.46
N THR A 16 9.73 -32.09 0.76
CA THR A 16 8.97 -32.23 2.03
C THR A 16 7.88 -31.16 2.18
N VAL A 17 8.16 -29.93 1.73
CA VAL A 17 7.18 -28.81 1.73
C VAL A 17 5.99 -29.14 0.81
N ARG A 18 6.24 -29.72 -0.38
CA ARG A 18 5.18 -30.16 -1.30
C ARG A 18 4.32 -31.27 -0.73
N ARG A 19 4.92 -32.19 0.04
CA ARG A 19 4.21 -33.27 0.73
C ARG A 19 3.44 -32.81 1.97
N ARG A 20 3.60 -31.54 2.39
CA ARG A 20 2.95 -30.94 3.57
C ARG A 20 3.26 -31.71 4.87
N SER A 21 4.50 -32.19 5.02
CA SER A 21 4.91 -32.84 6.26
C SER A 21 4.85 -31.87 7.44
N GLN A 22 4.48 -32.39 8.62
CA GLN A 22 4.43 -31.59 9.84
C GLN A 22 5.79 -30.97 10.17
N GLY A 23 5.78 -29.75 10.74
CA GLY A 23 6.99 -28.99 11.07
C GLY A 23 7.63 -28.23 9.91
N GLN A 24 7.12 -28.36 8.68
CA GLN A 24 7.56 -27.57 7.53
C GLN A 24 6.69 -26.31 7.31
N ILE A 25 7.23 -25.36 6.55
CA ILE A 25 6.51 -24.12 6.18
C ILE A 25 5.23 -24.48 5.42
N LEU A 26 4.11 -23.86 5.83
CA LEU A 26 2.82 -24.07 5.20
C LEU A 26 2.78 -23.48 3.79
N MET A 27 2.18 -24.22 2.85
CA MET A 27 1.95 -23.71 1.51
C MET A 27 0.79 -22.72 1.47
N PRO A 28 0.89 -21.63 0.68
CA PRO A 28 -0.23 -20.77 0.40
C PRO A 28 -1.40 -21.57 -0.21
N SER A 29 -2.60 -21.29 0.26
CA SER A 29 -3.85 -21.93 -0.15
C SER A 29 -4.99 -20.91 -0.11
N ILE A 30 -6.08 -21.19 -0.81
CA ILE A 30 -7.27 -20.32 -0.84
C ILE A 30 -7.85 -20.07 0.55
N GLY A 31 -7.67 -21.00 1.50
CA GLY A 31 -8.18 -20.89 2.88
C GLY A 31 -7.51 -19.79 3.70
N TYR A 32 -6.33 -19.31 3.31
CA TYR A 32 -5.68 -18.16 3.96
C TYR A 32 -6.20 -16.81 3.43
N GLY A 33 -7.10 -16.80 2.45
CA GLY A 33 -7.66 -15.56 1.90
C GLY A 33 -8.41 -14.75 2.95
N SER A 34 -8.09 -13.46 3.06
CA SER A 34 -8.82 -12.53 3.93
C SER A 34 -10.27 -12.32 3.47
N ASN A 35 -11.15 -11.93 4.39
CA ASN A 35 -12.54 -11.60 4.09
C ASN A 35 -12.62 -10.54 2.97
N LYS A 36 -13.56 -10.72 2.04
CA LYS A 36 -13.79 -9.80 0.90
C LYS A 36 -13.94 -8.34 1.33
N LYS A 37 -14.58 -8.07 2.48
CA LYS A 37 -14.81 -6.71 2.99
C LYS A 37 -13.54 -6.02 3.50
N THR A 38 -12.61 -6.77 4.07
CA THR A 38 -11.38 -6.25 4.68
C THR A 38 -10.15 -6.43 3.78
N LYS A 39 -10.35 -7.05 2.61
CA LYS A 39 -9.29 -7.27 1.64
C LYS A 39 -8.83 -5.90 1.10
N HIS A 40 -7.53 -5.67 1.09
CA HIS A 40 -6.89 -4.41 0.64
C HIS A 40 -7.11 -3.19 1.55
N THR A 41 -7.70 -3.37 2.73
CA THR A 41 -7.84 -2.30 3.73
C THR A 41 -6.55 -2.16 4.54
N LEU A 42 -6.16 -0.92 4.86
CA LEU A 42 -5.06 -0.63 5.78
C LEU A 42 -5.46 -0.89 7.23
N PRO A 43 -4.49 -1.05 8.15
CA PRO A 43 -4.76 -1.08 9.58
C PRO A 43 -5.49 0.16 10.12
N SER A 44 -5.39 1.29 9.40
CA SER A 44 -6.14 2.52 9.71
C SER A 44 -7.63 2.46 9.39
N GLY A 45 -8.11 1.38 8.76
CA GLY A 45 -9.49 1.21 8.32
C GLY A 45 -9.82 1.79 6.93
N PHE A 46 -8.85 2.42 6.26
CA PHE A 46 -9.03 2.98 4.92
C PHE A 46 -8.48 2.07 3.83
N CYS A 47 -9.04 2.12 2.63
CA CYS A 47 -8.44 1.57 1.42
C CYS A 47 -7.52 2.60 0.77
N LYS A 48 -6.29 2.22 0.43
CA LYS A 48 -5.36 3.15 -0.24
C LYS A 48 -5.72 3.33 -1.71
N PHE A 49 -5.67 4.58 -2.17
CA PHE A 49 -5.81 4.97 -3.56
C PHE A 49 -4.55 5.70 -4.00
N LEU A 50 -3.86 5.16 -5.02
CA LEU A 50 -2.62 5.72 -5.53
C LEU A 50 -2.93 6.92 -6.42
N ILE A 51 -2.27 8.05 -6.16
CA ILE A 51 -2.51 9.33 -6.84
C ILE A 51 -1.23 9.86 -7.49
N HIS A 52 -1.37 10.38 -8.71
CA HIS A 52 -0.30 11.02 -9.46
C HIS A 52 -0.42 12.54 -9.57
N ASN A 53 -1.64 13.08 -9.51
CA ASN A 53 -1.90 14.51 -9.70
C ASN A 53 -3.00 15.04 -8.76
N VAL A 54 -3.18 16.36 -8.75
CA VAL A 54 -4.16 17.04 -7.89
C VAL A 54 -5.60 16.75 -8.32
N LYS A 55 -5.86 16.53 -9.62
CA LYS A 55 -7.22 16.29 -10.15
C LYS A 55 -7.79 14.95 -9.68
N GLU A 56 -6.93 13.93 -9.53
CA GLU A 56 -7.30 12.61 -9.03
C GLU A 56 -7.82 12.65 -7.58
N LEU A 57 -7.50 13.68 -6.79
CA LEU A 57 -8.08 13.86 -5.46
C LEU A 57 -9.59 14.11 -5.51
N GLU A 58 -10.11 14.70 -6.59
CA GLU A 58 -11.53 15.02 -6.72
C GLU A 58 -12.38 13.76 -6.84
N VAL A 59 -11.81 12.67 -7.38
CA VAL A 59 -12.46 11.35 -7.42
C VAL A 59 -12.74 10.81 -6.01
N LEU A 60 -11.90 11.18 -5.03
CA LEU A 60 -12.04 10.75 -3.65
C LEU A 60 -12.97 11.64 -2.81
N LEU A 61 -13.54 12.71 -3.39
CA LEU A 61 -14.36 13.67 -2.65
C LEU A 61 -15.56 13.00 -1.96
N MET A 62 -16.26 12.12 -2.68
CA MET A 62 -17.42 11.39 -2.15
C MET A 62 -17.00 10.25 -1.21
N CYS A 63 -15.79 9.72 -1.38
CA CYS A 63 -15.33 8.47 -0.77
C CYS A 63 -14.27 8.67 0.32
N ASN A 64 -14.13 9.90 0.85
CA ASN A 64 -13.09 10.31 1.79
C ASN A 64 -13.10 9.55 3.14
N LYS A 65 -14.23 8.94 3.53
CA LYS A 65 -14.35 8.11 4.75
C LYS A 65 -13.82 6.68 4.57
N SER A 66 -13.82 6.19 3.34
CA SER A 66 -13.44 4.80 3.03
C SER A 66 -12.05 4.70 2.41
N TYR A 67 -11.58 5.77 1.76
CA TYR A 67 -10.32 5.78 1.04
C TYR A 67 -9.35 6.83 1.57
N CYS A 68 -8.06 6.50 1.52
CA CYS A 68 -6.97 7.42 1.78
C CYS A 68 -6.09 7.57 0.54
N ALA A 69 -5.51 8.75 0.37
CA ALA A 69 -4.62 9.06 -0.75
C ALA A 69 -3.19 8.60 -0.45
N GLU A 70 -2.61 7.82 -1.36
CA GLU A 70 -1.19 7.46 -1.38
C GLU A 70 -0.51 8.16 -2.55
N ILE A 71 0.46 9.04 -2.28
CA ILE A 71 1.13 9.79 -3.35
C ILE A 71 2.17 8.90 -4.04
N ALA A 72 2.05 8.75 -5.35
CA ALA A 72 2.95 7.91 -6.13
C ALA A 72 4.43 8.33 -6.04
N HIS A 73 5.32 7.34 -6.09
CA HIS A 73 6.75 7.55 -5.87
C HIS A 73 7.41 8.49 -6.90
N ASN A 74 6.84 8.63 -8.09
CA ASN A 74 7.36 9.44 -9.19
C ASN A 74 7.00 10.93 -9.07
N VAL A 75 6.07 11.29 -8.17
CA VAL A 75 5.65 12.68 -7.97
C VAL A 75 6.77 13.46 -7.28
N SER A 76 7.12 14.61 -7.86
CA SER A 76 8.12 15.55 -7.33
C SER A 76 7.67 16.21 -6.03
N SER A 77 8.60 16.77 -5.25
CA SER A 77 8.32 17.45 -3.98
C SER A 77 7.36 18.64 -4.15
N LYS A 78 7.53 19.45 -5.20
CA LYS A 78 6.66 20.59 -5.52
C LYS A 78 5.21 20.16 -5.71
N ASN A 79 4.98 19.11 -6.49
CA ASN A 79 3.63 18.59 -6.74
C ASN A 79 3.05 17.89 -5.50
N ARG A 80 3.89 17.22 -4.70
CA ARG A 80 3.49 16.64 -3.41
C ARG A 80 2.93 17.69 -2.46
N LYS A 81 3.57 18.87 -2.36
CA LYS A 81 3.07 19.97 -1.54
C LYS A 81 1.67 20.41 -1.97
N ALA A 82 1.46 20.63 -3.27
CA ALA A 82 0.15 20.98 -3.81
C ALA A 82 -0.93 19.91 -3.58
N ILE A 83 -0.57 18.63 -3.68
CA ILE A 83 -1.47 17.50 -3.39
C ILE A 83 -1.86 17.49 -1.91
N VAL A 84 -0.90 17.68 -1.00
CA VAL A 84 -1.17 17.70 0.45
C VAL A 84 -2.05 18.88 0.83
N GLU A 85 -1.77 20.08 0.31
CA GLU A 85 -2.58 21.28 0.53
C GLU A 85 -4.02 21.10 0.02
N ARG A 86 -4.20 20.57 -1.20
CA ARG A 86 -5.53 20.29 -1.74
C ARG A 86 -6.25 19.18 -0.96
N ALA A 87 -5.55 18.12 -0.56
CA ALA A 87 -6.14 17.04 0.20
C ALA A 87 -6.66 17.52 1.57
N ALA A 88 -5.95 18.46 2.21
CA ALA A 88 -6.39 19.10 3.45
C ALA A 88 -7.70 19.88 3.26
N GLN A 89 -7.83 20.63 2.15
CA GLN A 89 -9.07 21.35 1.81
C GLN A 89 -10.26 20.41 1.62
N LEU A 90 -10.04 19.24 1.01
CA LEU A 90 -11.09 18.24 0.73
C LEU A 90 -11.32 17.25 1.89
N ALA A 91 -10.64 17.44 3.03
CA ALA A 91 -10.65 16.55 4.18
C ALA A 91 -10.32 15.07 3.82
N ILE A 92 -9.42 14.87 2.86
CA ILE A 92 -8.93 13.54 2.46
C ILE A 92 -7.66 13.21 3.23
N ARG A 93 -7.64 12.04 3.88
CA ARG A 93 -6.45 11.56 4.60
C ARG A 93 -5.37 11.09 3.62
N VAL A 94 -4.15 11.58 3.79
CA VAL A 94 -2.95 11.16 3.05
C VAL A 94 -2.09 10.24 3.92
N THR A 95 -1.60 9.11 3.40
CA THR A 95 -0.87 8.09 4.20
C THR A 95 0.52 8.56 4.67
N SER A 96 1.24 9.35 3.85
CA SER A 96 2.61 9.82 4.15
C SER A 96 2.83 11.27 3.68
N PRO A 97 2.17 12.26 4.30
CA PRO A 97 2.12 13.64 3.80
C PRO A 97 3.51 14.31 3.74
N ASN A 98 4.40 14.04 4.70
CA ASN A 98 5.69 14.73 4.83
C ASN A 98 6.82 14.14 3.96
N THR A 99 6.50 13.20 3.07
CA THR A 99 7.52 12.50 2.29
C THR A 99 8.12 13.41 1.21
N ARG A 100 9.46 13.58 1.23
CA ARG A 100 10.24 14.46 0.34
C ARG A 100 9.87 15.95 0.43
N LEU A 101 9.19 16.36 1.50
CA LEU A 101 9.01 17.76 1.82
C LEU A 101 10.15 18.13 2.77
N HIS A 102 11.15 18.85 2.27
CA HIS A 102 12.09 19.53 3.15
C HIS A 102 11.36 20.72 3.78
N SER A 103 11.38 20.81 5.10
CA SER A 103 11.14 22.07 5.80
C SER A 103 12.31 22.98 5.44
N GLU A 104 12.04 24.10 4.78
CA GLU A 104 12.97 25.22 4.92
C GLU A 104 12.91 25.61 6.40
N GLU A 105 14.05 25.52 7.10
CA GLU A 105 14.18 25.96 8.48
C GLU A 105 13.66 27.40 8.57
N ASN A 106 12.59 27.58 9.32
CA ASN A 106 12.10 28.90 9.67
C ASN A 106 12.77 29.23 11.00
N GLU A 107 13.74 30.15 10.97
CA GLU A 107 14.17 30.91 12.15
C GLU A 107 12.97 31.51 12.91
#